data_AF-A0A963WGP7-F1
#
_entry.id   AF-A0A963WGP7-F1
#
_cell.length_a   1.000
_cell.length_b   1.000
_cell.length_c   1.000
_cell.angle_alpha   90.00
_cell.angle_beta   90.00
_cell.angle_gamma   90.00
#
_symmetry.space_group_name_H-M   'P 1'
#
loop_
_entity.id
_entity.type
_entity.pdbx_description
1 polymer ?
#
loop_
_entity_poly.entity_id
_entity_poly.type
_entity_poly.pdbx_seq_one_letter_code
_entity_poly.pdbx_strand_id
1 'polypeptide(L)' 'KVTLRFRGRELSHQQLGMDLLRRVQGDTDEIAKVEAYPRMEGRQMLMVLAPK' A
#
# COMPACT_ATOMS: atom_id res chain seq x y z
N LYS A 1 -2.06 -9.64 -0.10
CA LYS A 1 -1.37 -8.60 0.72
C LYS A 1 -0.32 -7.90 -0.13
N VAL A 2 -0.24 -6.57 -0.03
CA VAL A 2 0.73 -5.72 -0.74
C VAL A 2 1.60 -5.03 0.31
N THR A 3 2.93 -5.09 0.14
CA THR A 3 3.87 -4.48 1.08
C THR A 3 4.86 -3.60 0.33
N LEU A 4 4.90 -2.33 0.68
CA LEU A 4 5.95 -1.40 0.30
C LEU A 4 7.01 -1.36 1.39
N ARG A 5 8.26 -1.27 1.00
CA ARG A 5 9.40 -1.23 1.93
C ARG A 5 10.26 -0.03 1.58
N PHE A 6 10.36 0.88 2.53
CA PHE A 6 11.18 2.08 2.38
C PHE A 6 12.64 1.75 2.72
N ARG A 7 13.56 2.18 1.86
CA ARG A 7 15.02 2.05 2.06
C ARG A 7 15.66 3.43 2.21
N GLY A 8 16.51 3.60 3.22
CA GLY A 8 17.27 4.84 3.42
C GLY A 8 16.39 6.08 3.58
N ARG A 9 16.57 7.07 2.70
CA ARG A 9 15.88 8.38 2.71
C ARG A 9 14.44 8.34 2.18
N GLU A 10 13.95 7.16 1.78
CA GLU A 10 12.58 7.00 1.29
C GLU A 10 11.54 7.07 2.42
N LEU A 11 11.95 6.90 3.69
CA LEU A 11 11.07 7.07 4.86
C LEU A 11 10.45 8.47 4.96
N SER A 12 11.10 9.48 4.38
CA SER A 12 10.58 10.85 4.29
C SER A 12 9.48 10.99 3.24
N HIS A 13 9.37 10.04 2.32
CA HIS A 13 8.49 10.07 1.15
C HIS A 13 7.32 9.09 1.31
N GLN A 14 6.74 9.01 2.51
CA GLN A 14 5.59 8.13 2.79
C GLN A 14 4.40 8.45 1.88
N GLN A 15 4.24 9.72 1.50
CA GLN A 15 3.19 10.18 0.59
C GLN A 15 3.27 9.47 -0.77
N LEU A 16 4.47 9.27 -1.31
CA LEU A 16 4.67 8.53 -2.56
C LEU A 16 4.22 7.07 -2.43
N GLY A 17 4.50 6.45 -1.28
CA GLY A 17 4.04 5.09 -0.99
C GLY A 17 2.51 4.99 -0.89
N MET A 18 1.87 5.97 -0.25
CA MET A 18 0.41 6.06 -0.17
C MET A 18 -0.22 6.22 -1.54
N ASP A 19 0.30 7.12 -2.38
CA ASP A 19 -0.25 7.38 -3.71
C ASP A 19 -0.09 6.15 -4.63
N LEU A 20 1.00 5.41 -4.50
CA LEU A 20 1.22 4.16 -5.21
C LEU A 20 0.21 3.08 -4.79
N LEU A 21 -0.06 2.94 -3.49
CA LEU A 21 -1.09 2.00 -3.01
C LEU A 21 -2.50 2.39 -3.41
N ARG A 22 -2.83 3.70 -3.43
CA ARG A 22 -4.12 4.18 -3.97
C ARG A 22 -4.28 3.84 -5.45
N ARG A 23 -3.22 3.96 -6.23
CA ARG A 23 -3.25 3.57 -7.65
C ARG A 23 -3.46 2.06 -7.80
N VAL A 24 -2.72 1.25 -7.05
CA VAL A 24 -2.89 -0.21 -7.05
C VAL A 24 -4.31 -0.60 -6.62
N GLN A 25 -4.87 0.08 -5.62
CA GLN A 25 -6.26 -0.13 -5.21
C GLN A 25 -7.23 0.13 -6.36
N GLY A 26 -7.09 1.25 -7.09
CA GLY A 26 -7.92 1.55 -8.25
C GLY A 26 -7.77 0.52 -9.37
N ASP A 27 -6.54 0.12 -9.68
CA ASP A 27 -6.25 -0.87 -10.72
C ASP A 27 -6.76 -2.29 -10.36
N THR A 28 -6.99 -2.57 -9.07
CA THR A 28 -7.46 -3.88 -8.58
C THR A 28 -8.91 -3.88 -8.11
N ASP A 29 -9.64 -2.77 -8.21
CA ASP A 29 -11.01 -2.63 -7.70
C ASP A 29 -12.01 -3.60 -8.37
N GLU A 30 -11.74 -4.01 -9.61
CA GLU A 30 -12.56 -4.96 -10.34
C GLU A 30 -12.47 -6.40 -9.78
N ILE A 31 -11.30 -6.78 -9.26
CA ILE A 31 -10.99 -8.18 -8.87
C ILE A 31 -10.76 -8.37 -7.36
N ALA A 32 -10.54 -7.29 -6.61
CA ALA A 32 -10.20 -7.33 -5.20
C ALA A 32 -10.86 -6.17 -4.42
N LYS A 33 -11.10 -6.40 -3.13
CA LYS A 33 -11.61 -5.41 -2.18
C LYS A 33 -10.53 -5.12 -1.13
N VAL A 34 -10.45 -3.87 -0.69
CA VAL A 34 -9.57 -3.49 0.43
C VAL A 34 -10.14 -4.04 1.73
N GLU A 35 -9.39 -4.94 2.36
CA GLU A 35 -9.70 -5.48 3.68
C GLU A 35 -9.03 -4.65 4.78
N ALA A 36 -7.79 -4.19 4.53
CA ALA A 36 -7.08 -3.29 5.43
C ALA A 36 -6.40 -2.16 4.65
N TYR A 37 -6.69 -0.93 5.06
CA TYR A 37 -6.08 0.27 4.50
C TYR A 37 -4.56 0.30 4.69
N PRO A 38 -3.84 0.99 3.80
CA PRO A 38 -2.40 1.22 3.93
C PRO A 38 -2.04 1.77 5.31
N ARG A 39 -1.15 1.06 6.03
CA ARG A 39 -0.62 1.51 7.31
C ARG A 39 0.89 1.34 7.38
N MET A 40 1.56 2.21 8.12
CA MET A 40 3.00 2.10 8.40
C MET A 40 3.23 1.07 9.50
N GLU A 41 4.12 0.11 9.22
CA GLU A 41 4.62 -0.89 10.16
C GLU A 41 6.16 -0.85 10.11
N GLY A 42 6.74 -0.02 10.98
CA GLY A 42 8.18 0.25 10.99
C GLY A 42 8.67 0.92 9.71
N ARG A 43 9.49 0.21 8.93
CA ARG A 43 10.01 0.67 7.63
C ARG A 43 9.21 0.13 6.44
N GLN A 44 8.03 -0.42 6.70
CA GLN A 44 7.15 -0.98 5.69
C GLN A 44 5.80 -0.29 5.72
N MET A 45 5.11 -0.27 4.58
CA MET A 45 3.71 0.09 4.48
C MET A 45 2.95 -1.10 3.93
N LEU A 46 1.92 -1.52 4.66
CA LEU A 46 1.15 -2.71 4.36
C LEU A 46 -0.27 -2.33 3.96
N MET A 47 -0.77 -2.94 2.88
CA MET A 47 -2.18 -2.92 2.48
C MET A 47 -2.65 -4.36 2.28
N VAL A 48 -3.85 -4.70 2.76
CA VAL A 48 -4.43 -6.03 2.55
C VAL A 48 -5.60 -5.90 1.58
N LEU A 49 -5.46 -6.64 0.47
CA LEU A 49 -6.50 -6.84 -0.53
C LEU A 49 -7.00 -8.27 -0.39
N ALA A 50 -8.31 -8.44 -0.39
CA ALA A 50 -9.00 -9.71 -0.49
C ALA A 50 -9.59 -9.85 -1.90
N PRO A 51 -9.52 -11.02 -2.54
CA PRO A 51 -10.23 -11.24 -3.80
C PRO A 51 -11.74 -11.09 -3.60
N LYS A 52 -12.45 -10.61 -4.63
CA LYS A 52 -13.92 -10.64 -4.67
C LYS A 52 -14.45 -12.06 -4.81
#